data_AF-A0A2A3AGI6-F1
#
_entry.id   AF-A0A2A3AGI6-F1
#
_cell.length_a   1.000
_cell.length_b   1.000
_cell.length_c   1.000
_cell.angle_alpha   90.00
_cell.angle_beta   90.00
_cell.angle_gamma   90.00
#
_symmetry.space_group_name_H-M   'P 1'
#
loop_
_entity.id
_entity.type
_entity.pdbx_description
1 polymer ?
#
loop_
_entity_poly.entity_id
_entity_poly.type
_entity_poly.pdbx_seq_one_letter_code
_entity_poly.pdbx_strand_id
1 'polypeptide(L)'
;MISVLGSQPAPYERVYVFHGSASTQLLGTGRLVTAAQKLLAAAGVDPHVSPAIHTDIVARPYTNEALQDPILDAPSPWVRSHTSVTELSVQLPAQMFWDRLNAGSWATWSEQWPSPADGPMFPPSVPDWLAHAPRWELDPLAPALGPAAPGGWIWAPASSDGSTEAGGSEASAPSSPSRASGVAWDEAHETGEQYPWVGLFQLTDVESFWVLTTPERLDQVVALCEELSGTHSAFSWLTGYFDPMDVLGSLRLPMECAAELEYALTERGYSVDVWW
;
A
#
# COMPACT_ATOMS: atom_id res chain seq x y z
N MET A 1 -7.70 3.71 23.78
CA MET A 1 -8.22 2.67 22.87
C MET A 1 -7.43 1.40 23.13
N ILE A 2 -8.07 0.22 23.05
CA ILE A 2 -7.37 -1.07 23.19
C ILE A 2 -7.48 -1.79 21.85
N SER A 3 -6.35 -2.25 21.32
CA SER A 3 -6.31 -3.09 20.12
C SER A 3 -6.76 -4.51 20.48
N VAL A 4 -7.85 -4.97 19.84
CA VAL A 4 -8.51 -6.28 20.11
C VAL A 4 -7.67 -7.46 19.63
N LEU A 5 -6.69 -7.21 18.75
CA LEU A 5 -5.73 -8.20 18.24
C LEU A 5 -4.32 -7.68 18.54
N GLY A 6 -4.04 -7.52 19.84
CA GLY A 6 -2.90 -6.82 20.41
C GLY A 6 -1.57 -7.59 20.40
N SER A 7 -1.06 -7.96 19.23
CA SER A 7 0.38 -8.21 19.09
C SER A 7 0.96 -7.13 18.20
N GLN A 8 1.94 -6.37 18.69
CA GLN A 8 2.70 -5.51 17.79
C GLN A 8 3.33 -6.37 16.68
N PRO A 9 3.31 -5.89 15.43
CA PRO A 9 3.96 -6.58 14.34
C PRO A 9 5.46 -6.70 14.63
N ALA A 10 6.08 -7.79 14.19
CA ALA A 10 7.53 -7.82 14.17
C ALA A 10 8.06 -6.75 13.20
N PRO A 11 9.32 -6.28 13.32
CA PRO A 11 9.85 -5.18 12.49
C PRO A 11 9.79 -5.43 10.97
N TYR A 12 9.73 -6.70 10.57
CA TYR A 12 9.62 -7.15 9.16
C TYR A 12 8.18 -7.41 8.71
N GLU A 13 7.20 -7.42 9.63
CA GLU A 13 5.81 -7.64 9.26
C GLU A 13 5.15 -6.31 8.89
N ARG A 14 4.67 -6.22 7.66
CA ARG A 14 4.00 -5.03 7.12
C ARG A 14 2.71 -5.43 6.42
N VAL A 15 1.79 -4.46 6.35
CA VAL A 15 0.57 -4.52 5.54
C VAL A 15 0.48 -3.25 4.73
N TYR A 16 -0.01 -3.39 3.51
CA TYR A 16 -0.27 -2.34 2.54
C TYR A 16 -1.75 -2.33 2.23
N VAL A 17 -2.34 -1.15 2.14
CA VAL A 17 -3.76 -0.99 1.83
C VAL A 17 -3.91 -0.25 0.50
N PHE A 18 -4.65 -0.85 -0.42
CA PHE A 18 -4.93 -0.31 -1.74
C PHE A 18 -6.43 -0.10 -1.89
N HIS A 19 -6.86 1.14 -2.07
CA HIS A 19 -8.25 1.50 -2.27
C HIS A 19 -8.51 1.82 -3.75
N GLY A 20 -9.25 0.94 -4.41
CA GLY A 20 -9.89 1.23 -5.71
C GLY A 20 -11.23 1.94 -5.52
N SER A 21 -11.96 2.22 -6.61
CA SER A 21 -13.23 2.94 -6.50
C SER A 21 -14.34 2.13 -5.82
N ALA A 22 -14.34 0.81 -6.01
CA ALA A 22 -15.37 -0.11 -5.50
C ALA A 22 -14.81 -1.27 -4.68
N SER A 23 -13.49 -1.38 -4.56
CA SER A 23 -12.82 -2.49 -3.88
C SER A 23 -11.61 -2.03 -3.07
N THR A 24 -11.26 -2.81 -2.07
CA THR A 24 -10.05 -2.61 -1.26
C THR A 24 -9.25 -3.91 -1.24
N GLN A 25 -7.94 -3.81 -1.45
CA GLN A 25 -6.99 -4.91 -1.38
C GLN A 25 -5.96 -4.66 -0.28
N LEU A 26 -5.65 -5.71 0.47
CA LEU A 26 -4.61 -5.75 1.48
C LEU A 26 -3.53 -6.72 1.03
N LEU A 27 -2.29 -6.27 1.05
CA LEU A 27 -1.11 -7.11 0.88
C LEU A 27 -0.30 -7.09 2.17
N GLY A 28 0.21 -8.22 2.64
CA GLY A 28 1.09 -8.23 3.81
C GLY A 28 1.37 -9.62 4.34
N THR A 29 1.95 -9.73 5.53
CA THR A 29 2.25 -11.05 6.11
C THR A 29 0.98 -11.83 6.43
N GLY A 30 1.00 -13.14 6.22
CA GLY A 30 -0.19 -14.00 6.38
C GLY A 30 -0.86 -13.87 7.76
N ARG A 31 -0.08 -13.62 8.82
CA ARG A 31 -0.59 -13.39 10.18
C ARG A 31 -1.46 -12.12 10.25
N LEU A 32 -0.95 -10.99 9.76
CA LEU A 32 -1.66 -9.71 9.80
C LEU A 32 -2.86 -9.71 8.85
N VAL A 33 -2.71 -10.31 7.67
CA VAL A 33 -3.80 -10.47 6.71
C VAL A 33 -4.91 -11.34 7.28
N THR A 34 -4.59 -12.46 7.94
CA THR A 34 -5.57 -13.32 8.63
C THR A 34 -6.26 -12.57 9.76
N ALA A 35 -5.56 -11.69 10.47
CA ALA A 35 -6.16 -10.85 11.51
C ALA A 35 -7.18 -9.86 10.93
N ALA A 36 -6.85 -9.18 9.84
CA ALA A 36 -7.79 -8.32 9.13
C ALA A 36 -9.01 -9.11 8.60
N GLN A 37 -8.78 -10.30 8.05
CA GLN A 37 -9.83 -11.20 7.57
C GLN A 37 -10.84 -11.54 8.68
N LYS A 38 -10.35 -11.84 9.89
CA LYS A 38 -11.22 -12.13 11.04
C LYS A 38 -12.09 -10.95 11.44
N LEU A 39 -11.54 -9.73 11.43
CA LEU A 39 -12.31 -8.52 11.73
C LEU A 39 -13.41 -8.30 10.69
N LEU A 40 -13.08 -8.41 9.41
CA LEU A 40 -14.05 -8.28 8.31
C LEU A 40 -15.15 -9.35 8.39
N ALA A 41 -14.78 -10.60 8.63
CA ALA A 41 -15.73 -11.70 8.80
C ALA A 41 -16.68 -11.47 9.98
N ALA A 42 -16.16 -10.99 11.12
CA ALA A 42 -16.97 -10.63 12.28
C ALA A 42 -17.96 -9.48 11.99
N ALA A 43 -17.64 -8.60 11.05
CA ALA A 43 -18.52 -7.54 10.56
C ALA A 43 -19.49 -7.99 9.46
N GLY A 44 -19.52 -9.28 9.13
CA GLY A 44 -20.38 -9.87 8.09
C GLY A 44 -19.89 -9.64 6.66
N VAL A 45 -18.60 -9.35 6.47
CA VAL A 45 -17.98 -9.18 5.14
C VAL A 45 -17.29 -10.48 4.75
N ASP A 46 -17.65 -11.02 3.58
CA ASP A 46 -16.98 -12.19 3.01
C ASP A 46 -15.83 -11.74 2.09
N PRO A 47 -14.58 -12.11 2.39
CA PRO A 47 -13.45 -11.77 1.55
C PRO A 47 -13.36 -12.64 0.30
N HIS A 48 -12.94 -12.04 -0.80
CA HIS A 48 -12.71 -12.75 -2.06
C HIS A 48 -11.34 -13.42 -2.08
N VAL A 49 -11.29 -14.67 -2.56
CA VAL A 49 -10.08 -15.52 -2.65
C VAL A 49 -9.14 -15.11 -3.81
N SER A 50 -9.59 -14.23 -4.69
CA SER A 50 -8.79 -13.65 -5.78
C SER A 50 -9.28 -12.24 -6.06
N PRO A 51 -8.38 -11.32 -6.48
CA PRO A 51 -8.80 -9.97 -6.76
C PRO A 51 -9.74 -10.02 -7.96
N ALA A 52 -10.87 -9.34 -7.86
CA ALA A 52 -11.41 -8.77 -9.08
C ALA A 52 -10.33 -7.80 -9.58
N ILE A 53 -9.92 -7.93 -10.85
CA ILE A 53 -9.12 -6.90 -11.51
C ILE A 53 -9.78 -5.57 -11.18
N HIS A 54 -9.02 -4.59 -10.67
CA HIS A 54 -9.55 -3.26 -10.40
C HIS A 54 -10.17 -2.76 -11.70
N THR A 55 -11.50 -2.81 -11.81
CA THR A 55 -12.23 -2.57 -13.06
C THR A 55 -12.01 -1.15 -13.59
N ASP A 56 -11.57 -0.26 -12.70
CA ASP A 56 -11.28 1.15 -12.98
C ASP A 56 -9.91 1.33 -13.63
N ILE A 57 -9.04 0.34 -13.49
CA ILE A 57 -7.76 0.28 -14.17
C ILE A 57 -7.97 -0.62 -15.37
N VAL A 58 -8.47 -0.01 -16.45
CA VAL A 58 -8.33 -0.62 -17.77
C VAL A 58 -6.89 -1.11 -17.87
N ALA A 59 -6.67 -2.39 -18.17
CA ALA A 59 -5.34 -2.90 -18.49
C ALA A 59 -4.83 -2.07 -19.66
N ARG A 60 -4.08 -1.00 -19.36
CA ARG A 60 -3.55 -0.10 -20.37
C ARG A 60 -2.10 -0.51 -20.56
N PRO A 61 -1.79 -1.15 -21.69
CA PRO A 61 -0.46 -1.65 -21.94
C PRO A 61 0.56 -0.50 -21.93
N TYR A 62 1.79 -0.83 -21.58
CA TYR A 62 2.94 0.08 -21.65
C TYR A 62 3.20 0.59 -23.08
N THR A 63 2.72 -0.16 -24.07
CA THR A 63 2.92 0.12 -25.49
C THR A 63 1.57 0.25 -26.20
N ASN A 64 1.47 1.20 -27.13
CA ASN A 64 0.31 1.37 -28.02
C ASN A 64 -0.01 0.12 -28.87
N GLU A 65 0.85 -0.91 -28.86
CA GLU A 65 0.72 -2.12 -29.66
C GLU A 65 -0.25 -3.15 -29.05
N ALA A 66 -0.40 -3.20 -27.73
CA ALA A 66 -1.36 -4.12 -27.09
C ALA A 66 -2.82 -3.64 -27.15
N LEU A 67 -3.10 -2.52 -27.84
CA LEU A 67 -4.44 -2.11 -28.25
C LEU A 67 -4.93 -2.78 -29.56
N GLN A 68 -4.19 -3.73 -30.13
CA GLN A 68 -4.51 -4.29 -31.46
C GLN A 68 -5.19 -5.67 -31.47
N ASP A 69 -5.57 -6.27 -30.34
CA ASP A 69 -6.35 -7.52 -30.37
C ASP A 69 -7.75 -7.37 -29.74
N PRO A 70 -8.82 -7.24 -30.54
CA PRO A 70 -10.19 -7.07 -30.06
C PRO A 70 -10.82 -8.37 -29.54
N ILE A 71 -10.03 -9.40 -29.25
CA ILE A 71 -10.49 -10.69 -28.70
C ILE A 71 -9.78 -10.94 -27.37
N LEU A 72 -10.16 -10.20 -26.34
CA LEU A 72 -9.83 -10.59 -24.97
C LEU A 72 -10.98 -11.46 -24.44
N ASP A 73 -10.86 -12.76 -24.65
CA ASP A 73 -11.44 -13.74 -23.73
C ASP A 73 -11.07 -13.33 -22.30
N ALA A 74 -12.00 -13.51 -21.36
CA ALA A 74 -11.81 -13.12 -19.96
C ALA A 74 -10.39 -13.49 -19.49
N PRO A 75 -9.63 -12.55 -18.87
CA PRO A 75 -8.24 -12.80 -18.52
C PRO A 75 -8.20 -14.08 -17.69
N SER A 76 -7.48 -15.10 -18.20
CA SER A 76 -7.20 -16.30 -17.41
C SER A 76 -6.59 -15.85 -16.08
N PRO A 77 -6.91 -16.48 -14.94
CA PRO A 77 -6.34 -16.09 -13.66
C PRO A 77 -4.81 -16.10 -13.77
N TRP A 78 -4.19 -14.94 -13.60
CA TRP A 78 -2.75 -14.78 -13.76
C TRP A 78 -2.04 -15.47 -12.60
N VAL A 79 -1.17 -16.43 -12.91
CA VAL A 79 -0.43 -17.19 -11.89
C VAL A 79 0.75 -16.35 -11.42
N ARG A 80 0.70 -15.95 -10.16
CA ARG A 80 1.81 -15.25 -9.50
C ARG A 80 2.93 -16.22 -9.20
N SER A 81 4.11 -15.95 -9.75
CA SER A 81 5.25 -16.86 -9.70
C SER A 81 6.19 -16.58 -8.53
N HIS A 82 6.16 -15.36 -7.98
CA HIS A 82 7.06 -14.89 -6.93
C HIS A 82 6.34 -13.95 -5.96
N THR A 83 6.02 -14.44 -4.76
CA THR A 83 5.32 -13.65 -3.74
C THR A 83 5.95 -13.83 -2.36
N SER A 84 6.16 -12.73 -1.64
CA SER A 84 6.54 -12.74 -0.21
C SER A 84 5.37 -12.39 0.71
N VAL A 85 4.29 -11.85 0.14
CA VAL A 85 3.09 -11.40 0.86
C VAL A 85 1.85 -12.23 0.53
N THR A 86 0.90 -12.21 1.46
CA THR A 86 -0.46 -12.73 1.33
C THR A 86 -1.42 -11.62 0.93
N GLU A 87 -2.46 -11.98 0.19
CA GLU A 87 -3.50 -11.08 -0.29
C GLU A 87 -4.81 -11.27 0.48
N LEU A 88 -5.56 -10.17 0.64
CA LEU A 88 -6.97 -10.16 1.03
C LEU A 88 -7.70 -9.06 0.26
N SER A 89 -8.76 -9.40 -0.47
CA SER A 89 -9.55 -8.42 -1.24
C SER A 89 -11.02 -8.44 -0.84
N VAL A 90 -11.64 -7.26 -0.85
CA VAL A 90 -13.07 -7.08 -0.59
C VAL A 90 -13.69 -6.08 -1.57
N GLN A 91 -14.96 -6.28 -1.93
CA GLN A 91 -15.75 -5.35 -2.75
C GLN A 91 -16.32 -4.23 -1.89
N LEU A 92 -15.43 -3.47 -1.24
CA LEU A 92 -15.79 -2.31 -0.44
C LEU A 92 -14.89 -1.12 -0.81
N PRO A 93 -15.47 0.07 -1.07
CA PRO A 93 -14.69 1.30 -1.18
C PRO A 93 -14.05 1.66 0.16
N ALA A 94 -13.07 2.57 0.15
CA ALA A 94 -12.24 2.94 1.30
C ALA A 94 -13.04 3.18 2.59
N GLN A 95 -14.04 4.07 2.56
CA GLN A 95 -14.81 4.42 3.75
C GLN A 95 -15.56 3.21 4.33
N MET A 96 -16.27 2.46 3.48
CA MET A 96 -17.00 1.27 3.93
C MET A 96 -16.06 0.18 4.45
N PHE A 97 -14.87 0.04 3.87
CA PHE A 97 -13.86 -0.89 4.34
C PHE A 97 -13.44 -0.57 5.78
N TRP A 98 -13.09 0.68 6.08
CA TRP A 98 -12.70 1.11 7.43
C TRP A 98 -13.85 1.02 8.43
N ASP A 99 -15.08 1.39 8.03
CA ASP A 99 -16.28 1.22 8.85
C ASP A 99 -16.50 -0.25 9.25
N ARG A 100 -16.27 -1.19 8.31
CA ARG A 100 -16.40 -2.62 8.56
C ARG A 100 -15.29 -3.16 9.44
N LEU A 101 -14.05 -2.71 9.29
CA LEU A 101 -12.98 -3.06 10.23
C LEU A 101 -13.29 -2.58 11.65
N ASN A 102 -13.79 -1.36 11.80
CA ASN A 102 -14.20 -0.82 13.10
C ASN A 102 -15.35 -1.64 13.70
N ALA A 103 -16.40 -1.94 12.92
CA ALA A 103 -17.49 -2.81 13.34
C ALA A 103 -17.00 -4.21 13.75
N GLY A 104 -16.03 -4.77 13.02
CA GLY A 104 -15.38 -6.04 13.32
C GLY A 104 -14.60 -6.01 14.64
N SER A 105 -13.89 -4.92 14.93
CA SER A 105 -13.24 -4.70 16.23
C SER A 105 -14.26 -4.69 17.37
N TRP A 106 -15.41 -4.05 17.20
CA TRP A 106 -16.50 -4.09 18.19
C TRP A 106 -17.10 -5.48 18.37
N ALA A 107 -17.38 -6.18 17.26
CA ALA A 107 -17.95 -7.52 17.28
C ALA A 107 -17.03 -8.52 17.98
N THR A 108 -15.73 -8.51 17.65
CA THR A 108 -14.73 -9.40 18.27
C THR A 108 -14.40 -9.03 19.72
N TRP A 109 -14.50 -7.75 20.09
CA TRP A 109 -14.27 -7.30 21.47
C TRP A 109 -15.36 -7.77 22.44
N SER A 110 -16.61 -7.94 21.96
CA SER A 110 -17.71 -8.42 22.79
C SER A 110 -17.45 -9.81 23.42
N GLU A 111 -16.61 -10.63 22.79
CA GLU A 111 -16.18 -11.94 23.30
C GLU A 111 -15.07 -11.84 24.37
N GLN A 112 -14.42 -10.68 24.50
CA GLN A 112 -13.25 -10.44 25.36
C GLN A 112 -13.56 -9.50 26.53
N TRP A 113 -14.83 -9.40 26.92
CA TRP A 113 -15.28 -8.49 27.99
C TRP A 113 -14.43 -8.65 29.26
N PRO A 114 -13.76 -7.59 29.75
CA PRO A 114 -12.90 -7.72 30.91
C PRO A 114 -13.73 -7.99 32.18
N SER A 115 -13.32 -9.01 32.94
CA SER A 115 -13.60 -9.07 34.37
C SER A 115 -12.41 -8.46 35.13
N PRO A 116 -12.62 -7.55 36.11
CA PRO A 116 -13.87 -7.23 36.81
C PRO A 116 -14.60 -5.96 36.29
N ALA A 117 -15.86 -5.81 36.72
CA ALA A 117 -16.85 -4.83 36.22
C ALA A 117 -16.49 -3.33 36.37
N ASP A 118 -15.49 -2.99 37.20
CA ASP A 118 -15.19 -1.60 37.59
C ASP A 118 -13.91 -1.02 36.94
N GLY A 119 -13.34 -1.70 35.95
CA GLY A 119 -12.19 -1.21 35.20
C GLY A 119 -12.57 -0.10 34.20
N PRO A 120 -11.66 0.84 33.87
CA PRO A 120 -11.89 1.81 32.80
C PRO A 120 -12.14 1.07 31.47
N MET A 121 -13.30 1.33 30.87
CA MET A 121 -13.69 0.77 29.59
C MET A 121 -13.12 1.64 28.48
N PHE A 122 -12.29 1.05 27.62
CA PHE A 122 -11.82 1.71 26.42
C PHE A 122 -12.53 1.10 25.22
N PRO A 123 -13.12 1.91 24.32
CA PRO A 123 -13.72 1.38 23.11
C PRO A 123 -12.65 0.64 22.30
N PRO A 124 -12.99 -0.52 21.71
CA PRO A 124 -12.12 -1.17 20.75
C PRO A 124 -11.97 -0.28 19.52
N SER A 125 -10.79 -0.32 18.92
CA SER A 125 -10.49 0.37 17.66
C SER A 125 -9.95 -0.63 16.65
N VAL A 126 -9.81 -0.19 15.40
CA VAL A 126 -9.00 -0.91 14.42
C VAL A 126 -7.58 -1.09 14.99
N PRO A 127 -6.92 -2.25 14.80
CA PRO A 127 -5.57 -2.46 15.31
C PRO A 127 -4.58 -1.40 14.81
N ASP A 128 -3.71 -0.92 15.69
CA ASP A 128 -2.77 0.17 15.37
C ASP A 128 -1.90 -0.14 14.16
N TRP A 129 -1.45 -1.40 13.99
CA TRP A 129 -0.64 -1.79 12.83
C TRP A 129 -1.37 -1.63 11.50
N LEU A 130 -2.70 -1.77 11.48
CA LEU A 130 -3.52 -1.58 10.30
C LEU A 130 -3.89 -0.11 10.11
N ALA A 131 -4.17 0.59 11.22
CA ALA A 131 -4.42 2.03 11.21
C ALA A 131 -3.19 2.83 10.76
N HIS A 132 -1.96 2.32 10.93
CA HIS A 132 -0.74 2.99 10.49
C HIS A 132 -0.10 2.32 9.25
N ALA A 133 -0.79 1.36 8.62
CA ALA A 133 -0.32 0.73 7.40
C ALA A 133 -0.18 1.78 6.27
N PRO A 134 0.88 1.70 5.44
CA PRO A 134 0.98 2.46 4.18
C PRO A 134 -0.24 2.26 3.29
N ARG A 135 -0.72 3.33 2.66
CA ARG A 135 -1.97 3.33 1.91
C ARG A 135 -1.82 4.04 0.58
N TRP A 136 -2.51 3.51 -0.42
CA TRP A 136 -2.66 4.16 -1.70
C TRP A 136 -4.11 4.17 -2.14
N GLU A 137 -4.51 5.28 -2.74
CA GLU A 137 -5.80 5.44 -3.40
C GLU A 137 -5.57 5.48 -4.90
N LEU A 138 -6.39 4.74 -5.63
CA LEU A 138 -6.36 4.78 -7.08
C LEU A 138 -6.98 6.09 -7.56
N ASP A 139 -6.19 6.92 -8.23
CA ASP A 139 -6.67 8.07 -8.97
C ASP A 139 -6.55 7.80 -10.47
N PRO A 140 -7.67 7.63 -11.21
CA PRO A 140 -7.64 7.41 -12.65
C PRO A 140 -7.16 8.63 -13.45
N LEU A 141 -7.02 9.79 -12.80
CA LEU A 141 -6.54 11.04 -13.39
C LEU A 141 -5.15 11.44 -12.87
N ALA A 142 -4.50 10.61 -12.06
CA ALA A 142 -3.15 10.85 -11.55
C ALA A 142 -2.21 11.26 -12.70
N PRO A 143 -1.61 12.46 -12.63
CA PRO A 143 -0.58 12.87 -13.57
C PRO A 143 0.55 11.86 -13.64
N ALA A 144 0.96 11.52 -14.87
CA ALA A 144 2.05 10.61 -15.16
C ALA A 144 3.24 11.37 -15.75
N LEU A 145 4.43 11.12 -15.21
CA LEU A 145 5.71 11.57 -15.78
C LEU A 145 6.49 10.34 -16.25
N GLY A 146 6.40 10.05 -17.55
CA GLY A 146 7.00 8.87 -18.18
C GLY A 146 6.17 8.44 -19.40
N PRO A 147 6.48 7.28 -20.00
CA PRO A 147 5.79 6.81 -21.20
C PRO A 147 4.39 6.22 -20.94
N ALA A 148 4.06 5.81 -19.71
CA ALA A 148 2.75 5.22 -19.43
C ALA A 148 1.64 6.29 -19.32
N ALA A 149 0.41 5.86 -19.54
CA ALA A 149 -0.77 6.72 -19.49
C ALA A 149 -1.06 7.24 -18.07
N PRO A 150 -1.79 8.37 -17.93
CA PRO A 150 -2.34 8.82 -16.64
C PRO A 150 -3.22 7.75 -15.97
N GLY A 151 -3.29 7.81 -14.65
CA GLY A 151 -4.06 6.90 -13.80
C GLY A 151 -3.18 5.95 -12.99
N GLY A 152 -3.07 6.18 -11.68
CA GLY A 152 -2.15 5.45 -10.82
C GLY A 152 -2.43 5.55 -9.33
N TRP A 153 -1.54 4.94 -8.55
CA TRP A 153 -1.67 4.83 -7.09
C TRP A 153 -1.08 6.06 -6.41
N ILE A 154 -1.93 6.83 -5.76
CA ILE A 154 -1.55 8.04 -5.03
C ILE A 154 -1.37 7.69 -3.56
N TRP A 155 -0.26 8.15 -2.97
CA TRP A 155 0.02 7.96 -1.56
C TRP A 155 -1.05 8.66 -0.71
N ALA A 156 -1.72 7.89 0.16
CA ALA A 156 -2.68 8.42 1.11
C ALA A 156 -2.07 8.39 2.52
N PRO A 157 -1.91 9.54 3.20
CA PRO A 157 -1.40 9.54 4.56
C PRO A 157 -2.36 8.78 5.49
N ALA A 158 -1.82 8.13 6.51
CA ALA A 158 -2.63 7.48 7.54
C ALA A 158 -3.59 8.52 8.16
N SER A 159 -4.88 8.20 8.21
CA SER A 159 -5.90 9.09 8.75
C SER A 159 -5.57 9.48 10.21
N SER A 160 -5.46 10.79 10.47
CA SER A 160 -5.22 11.36 11.81
C SER A 160 -6.45 11.36 12.72
N ASP A 161 -7.52 10.66 12.33
CA ASP A 161 -8.80 10.61 13.06
C ASP A 161 -8.72 9.65 14.25
N GLY A 162 -7.90 10.06 15.22
CA GLY A 162 -7.92 9.60 16.61
C GLY A 162 -8.07 10.76 17.61
N SER A 163 -8.34 11.97 17.13
CA SER A 163 -8.46 13.17 17.97
C SER A 163 -9.93 13.46 18.26
N THR A 164 -10.37 13.03 19.43
CA THR A 164 -11.60 13.46 20.12
C THR A 164 -11.98 14.91 19.82
N GLU A 165 -13.21 15.12 19.35
CA GLU A 165 -13.89 16.42 19.42
C GLU A 165 -13.91 16.89 20.88
N ALA A 166 -13.13 17.91 21.20
CA ALA A 166 -13.36 18.79 22.34
C ALA A 166 -12.65 20.14 22.12
N GLY A 167 -13.32 21.04 21.39
CA GLY A 167 -13.25 22.49 21.61
C GLY A 167 -12.05 23.27 21.06
N GLY A 168 -12.36 24.26 20.22
CA GLY A 168 -11.64 25.54 20.23
C GLY A 168 -10.61 25.76 19.12
N SER A 169 -11.09 26.39 18.04
CA SER A 169 -10.39 27.31 17.14
C SER A 169 -8.97 27.75 17.54
N GLU A 170 -7.98 27.49 16.68
CA GLU A 170 -7.22 28.55 16.00
C GLU A 170 -6.36 27.97 14.87
N ALA A 171 -6.49 28.57 13.69
CA ALA A 171 -5.71 28.23 12.51
C ALA A 171 -4.21 28.48 12.75
N SER A 172 -3.39 27.48 12.50
CA SER A 172 -1.94 27.64 12.32
C SER A 172 -1.54 26.95 11.04
N ALA A 173 -1.00 27.73 10.10
CA ALA A 173 -0.56 27.31 8.79
C ALA A 173 0.50 26.18 8.86
N PRO A 174 0.59 25.28 7.87
CA PRO A 174 1.65 24.29 7.82
C PRO A 174 2.99 24.97 7.54
N SER A 175 3.88 24.97 8.54
CA SER A 175 5.29 25.32 8.37
C SER A 175 5.96 24.24 7.53
N SER A 176 6.47 24.59 6.35
CA SER A 176 7.27 23.72 5.49
C SER A 176 8.44 23.07 6.26
N PRO A 177 8.61 21.73 6.24
CA PRO A 177 9.85 21.14 6.72
C PRO A 177 10.95 21.41 5.69
N SER A 178 12.00 22.07 6.17
CA SER A 178 13.22 22.38 5.43
C SER A 178 13.86 21.12 4.86
N ARG A 179 14.19 21.17 3.57
CA ARG A 179 15.10 20.26 2.86
C ARG A 179 16.41 20.17 3.64
N ALA A 180 16.61 19.10 4.41
CA ALA A 180 17.87 18.79 5.07
C ALA A 180 18.43 17.52 4.45
N SER A 181 19.55 17.71 3.77
CA SER A 181 20.36 16.73 3.07
C SER A 181 20.85 15.58 3.95
N GLY A 182 20.84 14.39 3.36
CA GLY A 182 21.82 13.32 3.59
C GLY A 182 22.04 12.89 5.04
N VAL A 183 21.15 12.07 5.58
CA VAL A 183 21.47 11.25 6.76
C VAL A 183 22.22 10.02 6.28
N ALA A 184 23.43 9.81 6.81
CA ALA A 184 24.27 8.68 6.47
C ALA A 184 23.67 7.38 6.99
N TRP A 185 23.74 6.33 6.16
CA TRP A 185 23.12 5.01 6.30
C TRP A 185 23.42 4.26 7.61
N ASP A 186 24.46 4.66 8.34
CA ASP A 186 24.87 4.02 9.59
C ASP A 186 24.13 4.56 10.84
N GLU A 187 23.53 5.77 10.78
CA GLU A 187 22.91 6.42 11.96
C GLU A 187 21.43 6.00 12.18
N ALA A 188 20.78 5.37 11.21
CA ALA A 188 19.39 4.89 11.33
C ALA A 188 19.21 3.74 12.35
N HIS A 189 20.31 3.10 12.78
CA HIS A 189 20.28 2.02 13.78
C HIS A 189 20.00 2.52 15.21
N GLU A 190 20.23 3.80 15.52
CA GLU A 190 20.15 4.30 16.91
C GLU A 190 18.82 5.01 17.24
N THR A 191 18.00 5.36 16.25
CA THR A 191 16.77 6.17 16.44
C THR A 191 15.45 5.38 16.37
N GLY A 192 15.49 4.08 16.08
CA GLY A 192 14.27 3.28 15.88
C GLY A 192 13.54 3.60 14.57
N GLU A 193 14.22 4.21 13.61
CA GLU A 193 13.69 4.39 12.25
C GLU A 193 13.41 3.01 11.62
N GLN A 194 12.18 2.82 11.16
CA GLN A 194 11.78 1.63 10.40
C GLN A 194 12.74 1.43 9.22
N TYR A 195 13.31 0.22 9.13
CA TYR A 195 14.15 -0.22 8.00
C TYR A 195 13.56 0.25 6.66
N PRO A 196 14.38 0.77 5.74
CA PRO A 196 13.89 1.23 4.45
C PRO A 196 13.25 0.05 3.72
N TRP A 197 12.04 0.27 3.21
CA TRP A 197 11.25 -0.77 2.59
C TRP A 197 10.72 -0.34 1.24
N VAL A 198 10.48 -1.31 0.37
CA VAL A 198 9.85 -1.11 -0.94
C VAL A 198 8.90 -2.27 -1.21
N GLY A 199 7.66 -1.93 -1.57
CA GLY A 199 6.71 -2.86 -2.15
C GLY A 199 6.82 -2.85 -3.67
N LEU A 200 6.95 -4.03 -4.25
CA LEU A 200 6.98 -4.29 -5.68
C LEU A 200 5.75 -5.15 -6.01
N PHE A 201 4.69 -4.56 -6.56
CA PHE A 201 3.39 -5.25 -6.65
C PHE A 201 2.76 -5.14 -8.03
N GLN A 202 2.36 -6.27 -8.61
CA GLN A 202 1.62 -6.35 -9.86
C GLN A 202 0.12 -6.10 -9.65
N LEU A 203 -0.26 -4.86 -9.35
CA LEU A 203 -1.61 -4.49 -8.89
C LEU A 203 -2.66 -4.39 -10.02
N THR A 204 -2.24 -4.13 -11.25
CA THR A 204 -3.15 -3.59 -12.29
C THR A 204 -3.25 -4.42 -13.55
N ASP A 205 -2.13 -4.97 -14.00
CA ASP A 205 -2.03 -5.71 -15.26
C ASP A 205 -0.83 -6.66 -15.23
N VAL A 206 -0.75 -7.59 -16.19
CA VAL A 206 0.35 -8.57 -16.29
C VAL A 206 1.66 -8.00 -16.78
N GLU A 207 1.64 -6.83 -17.42
CA GLU A 207 2.80 -6.30 -18.13
C GLU A 207 3.62 -5.34 -17.27
N SER A 208 3.10 -4.94 -16.10
CA SER A 208 3.76 -3.99 -15.23
C SER A 208 3.59 -4.27 -13.75
N PHE A 209 4.51 -3.72 -12.97
CA PHE A 209 4.41 -3.68 -11.52
C PHE A 209 4.58 -2.24 -11.02
N TRP A 210 4.14 -2.04 -9.78
CA TRP A 210 4.21 -0.79 -9.07
C TRP A 210 5.30 -0.84 -8.02
N VAL A 211 6.07 0.24 -7.93
CA VAL A 211 7.05 0.47 -6.88
C VAL A 211 6.45 1.44 -5.88
N LEU A 212 6.37 1.00 -4.63
CA LEU A 212 5.59 1.65 -3.59
C LEU A 212 6.45 1.75 -2.34
N THR A 213 6.72 2.98 -1.91
CA THR A 213 7.40 3.30 -0.66
C THR A 213 6.94 4.69 -0.21
N THR A 214 7.57 5.24 0.83
CA THR A 214 7.26 6.61 1.26
C THR A 214 7.75 7.61 0.21
N PRO A 215 7.08 8.77 0.02
CA PRO A 215 7.47 9.76 -0.98
C PRO A 215 8.96 10.17 -0.90
N GLU A 216 9.50 10.28 0.32
CA GLU A 216 10.90 10.69 0.55
C GLU A 216 11.92 9.67 0.01
N ARG A 217 11.50 8.41 -0.16
CA ARG A 217 12.36 7.31 -0.63
C ARG A 217 12.20 7.05 -2.11
N LEU A 218 11.10 7.48 -2.75
CA LEU A 218 10.88 7.23 -4.17
C LEU A 218 11.97 7.88 -5.04
N ASP A 219 12.47 9.06 -4.67
CA ASP A 219 13.59 9.71 -5.37
C ASP A 219 14.85 8.82 -5.45
N GLN A 220 15.12 8.05 -4.39
CA GLN A 220 16.26 7.13 -4.34
C GLN A 220 16.05 5.92 -5.26
N VAL A 221 14.81 5.45 -5.37
CA VAL A 221 14.45 4.36 -6.28
C VAL A 221 14.46 4.83 -7.73
N VAL A 222 14.05 6.08 -8.01
CA VAL A 222 14.19 6.70 -9.33
C VAL A 222 15.66 6.71 -9.76
N ALA A 223 16.56 7.24 -8.92
CA ALA A 223 18.00 7.27 -9.20
C ALA A 223 18.56 5.86 -9.46
N LEU A 224 18.12 4.86 -8.69
CA LEU A 224 18.50 3.47 -8.93
C LEU A 224 18.01 2.95 -10.28
N CYS A 225 16.77 3.23 -10.67
CA CYS A 225 16.25 2.84 -11.97
C CYS A 225 17.01 3.52 -13.11
N GLU A 226 17.41 4.78 -12.95
CA GLU A 226 18.26 5.49 -13.90
C GLU A 226 19.63 4.82 -14.06
N GLU A 227 20.27 4.41 -12.97
CA GLU A 227 21.52 3.62 -13.00
C GLU A 227 21.34 2.30 -13.77
N LEU A 228 20.28 1.56 -13.46
CA LEU A 228 19.97 0.27 -14.09
C LEU A 228 19.64 0.41 -15.59
N SER A 229 19.11 1.57 -16.01
CA SER A 229 18.81 1.84 -17.42
C SER A 229 20.03 1.79 -18.35
N GLY A 230 21.24 1.95 -17.81
CA GLY A 230 22.49 1.78 -18.56
C GLY A 230 22.78 0.33 -18.96
N THR A 231 22.18 -0.64 -18.27
CA THR A 231 22.37 -2.09 -18.52
C THR A 231 21.11 -2.71 -19.11
N HIS A 232 19.93 -2.32 -18.61
CA HIS A 232 18.65 -2.85 -19.04
C HIS A 232 17.73 -1.71 -19.52
N SER A 233 17.56 -1.60 -20.83
CA SER A 233 16.91 -0.44 -21.46
C SER A 233 15.45 -0.18 -21.02
N ALA A 234 14.71 -1.20 -20.57
CA ALA A 234 13.33 -1.02 -20.13
C ALA A 234 13.16 -0.22 -18.83
N PHE A 235 14.22 -0.04 -18.03
CA PHE A 235 14.16 0.91 -16.91
C PHE A 235 13.99 2.36 -17.38
N SER A 236 14.33 2.68 -18.64
CA SER A 236 14.02 3.98 -19.24
C SER A 236 12.51 4.23 -19.40
N TRP A 237 11.68 3.20 -19.22
CA TRP A 237 10.22 3.32 -19.26
C TRP A 237 9.59 3.60 -17.89
N LEU A 238 10.41 3.92 -16.88
CA LEU A 238 9.94 4.36 -15.58
C LEU A 238 8.88 5.47 -15.74
N THR A 239 7.73 5.27 -15.11
CA THR A 239 6.68 6.30 -15.04
C THR A 239 6.36 6.60 -13.59
N GLY A 240 6.53 7.86 -13.18
CA GLY A 240 6.11 8.35 -11.87
C GLY A 240 4.69 8.88 -11.89
N TYR A 241 3.94 8.63 -10.81
CA TYR A 241 2.58 9.12 -10.63
C TYR A 241 2.51 10.05 -9.43
N PHE A 242 1.93 11.23 -9.65
CA PHE A 242 1.96 12.34 -8.72
C PHE A 242 0.56 12.64 -8.19
N ASP A 243 0.48 13.08 -6.95
CA ASP A 243 -0.76 13.58 -6.38
C ASP A 243 -1.09 15.01 -6.91
N PRO A 244 -2.27 15.57 -6.59
CA PRO A 244 -2.61 16.94 -6.97
C PRO A 244 -1.68 18.04 -6.42
N MET A 245 -0.82 17.69 -5.45
CA MET A 245 0.16 18.57 -4.82
C MET A 245 1.58 18.37 -5.37
N ASP A 246 1.73 17.63 -6.48
CA ASP A 246 2.99 17.31 -7.15
C ASP A 246 3.95 16.46 -6.29
N VAL A 247 3.39 15.66 -5.38
CA VAL A 247 4.13 14.66 -4.59
C VAL A 247 4.14 13.33 -5.33
N LEU A 248 5.33 12.80 -5.60
CA LEU A 248 5.52 11.47 -6.18
C LEU A 248 5.00 10.41 -5.21
N GLY A 249 3.97 9.67 -5.61
CA GLY A 249 3.27 8.69 -4.77
C GLY A 249 3.56 7.23 -5.11
N SER A 250 3.89 6.96 -6.38
CA SER A 250 4.26 5.63 -6.86
C SER A 250 5.03 5.70 -8.17
N LEU A 251 5.75 4.62 -8.47
CA LEU A 251 6.34 4.40 -9.79
C LEU A 251 5.71 3.16 -10.42
N ARG A 252 5.72 3.12 -11.75
CA ARG A 252 5.35 1.95 -12.53
C ARG A 252 6.50 1.61 -13.46
N LEU A 253 6.75 0.31 -13.62
CA LEU A 253 7.75 -0.26 -14.53
C LEU A 253 7.21 -1.51 -15.24
N PRO A 254 7.75 -1.86 -16.42
CA PRO A 254 7.47 -3.13 -17.08
C PRO A 254 7.91 -4.34 -16.23
N MET A 255 7.16 -5.45 -16.28
CA MET A 255 7.45 -6.67 -15.50
C MET A 255 8.85 -7.24 -15.69
N GLU A 256 9.45 -7.07 -16.87
CA GLU A 256 10.83 -7.53 -17.12
C GLU A 256 11.87 -6.87 -16.21
N CYS A 257 11.58 -5.69 -15.64
CA CYS A 257 12.45 -5.01 -14.69
C CYS A 257 12.36 -5.56 -13.25
N ALA A 258 11.36 -6.38 -12.92
CA ALA A 258 10.99 -6.68 -11.53
C ALA A 258 12.11 -7.39 -10.75
N ALA A 259 12.65 -8.49 -11.31
CA ALA A 259 13.67 -9.30 -10.64
C ALA A 259 15.00 -8.55 -10.48
N GLU A 260 15.40 -7.75 -11.47
CA GLU A 260 16.63 -6.95 -11.41
C GLU A 260 16.52 -5.83 -10.38
N LEU A 261 15.35 -5.16 -10.31
CA LEU A 261 15.10 -4.13 -9.30
C LEU A 261 15.03 -4.72 -7.89
N GLU A 262 14.35 -5.86 -7.70
CA GLU A 262 14.29 -6.57 -6.42
C GLU A 262 15.71 -6.89 -5.92
N TYR A 263 16.55 -7.45 -6.79
CA TYR A 263 17.94 -7.77 -6.47
C TYR A 263 18.73 -6.52 -6.07
N ALA A 264 18.67 -5.47 -6.89
CA ALA A 264 19.44 -4.24 -6.68
C ALA A 264 19.02 -3.47 -5.40
N LEU A 265 17.72 -3.49 -5.07
CA LEU A 265 17.18 -2.94 -3.82
C LEU A 265 17.66 -3.77 -2.61
N THR A 266 17.59 -5.09 -2.71
CA THR A 266 18.03 -5.99 -1.64
C THR A 266 19.53 -5.85 -1.36
N GLU A 267 20.37 -5.75 -2.39
CA GLU A 267 21.81 -5.49 -2.24
C GLU A 267 22.11 -4.16 -1.53
N ARG A 268 21.23 -3.17 -1.69
CA ARG A 268 21.31 -1.86 -1.03
C ARG A 268 20.68 -1.87 0.38
N GLY A 269 20.25 -3.03 0.88
CA GLY A 269 19.74 -3.21 2.24
C GLY A 269 18.25 -2.88 2.43
N TYR A 270 17.50 -2.70 1.34
CA TYR A 270 16.05 -2.52 1.44
C TYR A 270 15.36 -3.84 1.82
N SER A 271 14.34 -3.74 2.67
CA SER A 271 13.39 -4.83 2.87
C SER A 271 12.34 -4.79 1.76
N VAL A 272 12.46 -5.71 0.79
CA VAL A 272 11.59 -5.74 -0.40
C VAL A 272 10.45 -6.73 -0.19
N ASP A 273 9.21 -6.27 -0.42
CA ASP A 273 8.03 -7.12 -0.49
C ASP A 273 7.57 -7.27 -1.93
N VAL A 274 7.20 -8.49 -2.32
CA VAL A 274 6.96 -8.86 -3.71
C VAL A 274 5.64 -9.58 -3.89
N TRP A 275 4.96 -9.29 -5.01
CA TRP A 275 3.69 -9.92 -5.37
C TRP A 275 3.47 -9.84 -6.90
N TRP A 276 3.94 -10.86 -7.64
CA TRP A 276 3.73 -11.05 -9.10
C TRP A 276 3.98 -12.50 -9.54
#